data_AF-A0AAD9XP11-F1
#
_entry.id   AF-A0AAD9XP11-F1
#
_cell.length_a   1.000
_cell.length_b   1.000
_cell.length_c   1.000
_cell.angle_alpha   90.00
_cell.angle_beta   90.00
_cell.angle_gamma   90.00
#
_symmetry.space_group_name_H-M   'P 1'
#
loop_
_entity.id
_entity.type
_entity.pdbx_description
1 polymer ?
#
loop_
_entity_poly.entity_id
_entity_poly.type
_entity_poly.pdbx_seq_one_letter_code
_entity_poly.pdbx_strand_id
1 'polypeptide(L)'
;MRQNDIIADMKSMYGIQIMYSKTHAALDYVLSLTYGTHEQTFQLLPSFGYVLEKKNPGTITDLQCDEYGKFLYFFMSIGGFRTFMCPVIAVDGTHLKGRFRGIMFVATAQDGNEQVYPIAFGYGDSENNLSWE
;
A
#
# COMPACT_ATOMS: atom_id res chain seq x y z
N MET A 1 -3.43 -16.38 -0.25
CA MET A 1 -4.25 -17.47 0.31
C MET A 1 -5.21 -16.85 1.31
N ARG A 2 -6.53 -17.08 1.19
CA ARG A 2 -7.49 -16.45 2.11
C ARG A 2 -7.57 -17.26 3.41
N GLN A 3 -7.86 -16.60 4.53
CA GLN A 3 -7.92 -17.25 5.85
C GLN A 3 -8.92 -18.42 5.89
N ASN A 4 -10.06 -18.28 5.21
CA ASN A 4 -11.05 -19.35 5.10
C ASN A 4 -10.54 -20.55 4.30
N ASP A 5 -9.67 -20.32 3.31
CA ASP A 5 -9.04 -21.39 2.54
C ASP A 5 -8.12 -22.21 3.47
N ILE A 6 -7.30 -21.54 4.30
CA ILE A 6 -6.41 -22.20 5.27
C ILE A 6 -7.19 -23.00 6.31
N ILE A 7 -8.30 -22.46 6.81
CA ILE A 7 -9.15 -23.16 7.79
C ILE A 7 -9.77 -24.41 7.15
N ALA A 8 -10.25 -24.31 5.91
CA ALA A 8 -10.79 -25.43 5.16
C ALA A 8 -9.73 -26.51 4.89
N ASP A 9 -8.53 -26.09 4.47
CA ASP A 9 -7.39 -26.95 4.19
C ASP A 9 -6.93 -27.71 5.45
N MET A 10 -6.81 -27.01 6.59
CA MET A 10 -6.41 -27.60 7.86
C MET A 10 -7.43 -28.62 8.38
N LYS A 11 -8.72 -28.34 8.16
CA LYS A 11 -9.80 -29.29 8.45
C LYS A 11 -9.77 -30.50 7.51
N SER A 12 -9.50 -30.30 6.22
CA SER A 12 -9.49 -31.37 5.22
C SER A 12 -8.28 -32.29 5.33
N MET A 13 -7.08 -31.74 5.55
CA MET A 13 -5.84 -32.51 5.57
C MET A 13 -5.56 -33.16 6.92
N TYR A 14 -5.86 -32.45 8.00
CA TYR A 14 -5.46 -32.85 9.36
C TYR A 14 -6.65 -33.08 10.31
N GLY A 15 -7.89 -32.82 9.87
CA GLY A 15 -9.06 -32.92 10.74
C GLY A 15 -9.15 -31.83 11.81
N ILE A 16 -8.26 -30.83 11.77
CA ILE A 16 -8.14 -29.80 12.81
C ILE A 16 -9.05 -28.63 12.47
N GLN A 17 -9.98 -28.30 13.37
CA GLN A 17 -10.79 -27.10 13.27
C GLN A 17 -10.08 -25.92 13.94
N ILE A 18 -9.59 -24.99 13.13
CA ILE A 18 -8.87 -23.80 13.60
C ILE A 18 -9.82 -22.60 13.65
N MET A 19 -9.70 -21.79 14.70
CA MET A 19 -10.43 -20.52 14.80
C MET A 19 -9.87 -19.48 13.83
N TYR A 20 -10.74 -18.66 13.25
CA TYR A 20 -10.36 -17.57 12.34
C TYR A 20 -9.27 -16.64 12.93
N SER A 21 -9.41 -16.28 14.20
CA SER A 21 -8.43 -15.44 14.91
C SER A 21 -7.04 -16.07 15.02
N LYS A 22 -6.96 -17.41 15.17
CA LYS A 22 -5.70 -18.15 15.21
C LYS A 22 -5.04 -18.21 13.83
N THR A 23 -5.83 -18.42 12.77
CA THR A 23 -5.35 -18.38 11.39
C THR A 23 -4.83 -16.99 11.03
N HIS A 24 -5.54 -15.93 11.45
CA HIS A 24 -5.09 -14.55 11.27
C HIS A 24 -3.75 -14.29 11.97
N ALA A 25 -3.65 -14.62 13.26
CA ALA A 25 -2.42 -14.43 14.02
C ALA A 25 -1.24 -15.24 13.45
N ALA A 26 -1.50 -16.47 12.98
CA ALA A 26 -0.48 -17.29 12.34
C ALA A 26 -0.01 -16.69 11.00
N LEU A 27 -0.92 -16.16 10.19
CA LEU A 27 -0.57 -15.46 8.95
C LEU A 27 0.23 -14.19 9.23
N ASP A 28 -0.21 -13.36 10.18
CA ASP A 28 0.53 -12.16 10.58
C ASP A 28 1.96 -12.51 11.03
N TYR A 29 2.11 -13.59 11.79
CA TYR A 29 3.42 -14.08 12.21
C TYR A 29 4.29 -14.53 11.03
N VAL A 30 3.73 -15.32 10.10
CA VAL A 30 4.46 -15.78 8.91
C VAL A 30 4.86 -14.60 8.00
N LEU A 31 3.96 -13.63 7.82
CA LEU A 31 4.27 -12.40 7.08
C LEU A 31 5.39 -11.62 7.76
N SER A 32 5.35 -11.50 9.09
CA SER A 32 6.40 -10.81 9.85
C SER A 32 7.77 -11.49 9.74
N LEU A 33 7.81 -12.82 9.64
CA LEU A 33 9.05 -13.57 9.41
C LEU A 33 9.58 -13.38 7.98
N THR A 34 8.69 -13.23 6.99
CA THR A 34 9.06 -13.17 5.58
C THR A 34 9.47 -11.76 5.15
N TYR A 35 8.74 -10.74 5.61
CA TYR A 35 8.88 -9.35 5.15
C TYR A 35 9.34 -8.38 6.26
N GLY A 36 9.56 -8.88 7.47
CA GLY A 36 9.80 -8.04 8.64
C GLY A 36 8.50 -7.55 9.27
N THR A 37 8.62 -6.85 10.39
CA THR A 37 7.45 -6.23 11.02
C THR A 37 6.96 -5.06 10.18
N HIS A 38 5.70 -4.68 10.34
CA HIS A 38 5.12 -3.55 9.62
C HIS A 38 5.92 -2.26 9.88
N GLU A 39 6.37 -2.05 11.12
CA GLU A 39 7.22 -0.92 11.51
C GLU A 39 8.53 -0.89 10.70
N GLN A 40 9.17 -2.04 10.51
CA GLN A 40 10.38 -2.16 9.71
C GLN A 40 10.11 -1.84 8.23
N THR A 41 8.96 -2.27 7.69
CA THR A 41 8.57 -1.95 6.32
C THR A 41 8.39 -0.44 6.11
N PHE A 42 7.73 0.26 7.04
CA PHE A 42 7.56 1.72 6.95
C PHE A 42 8.91 2.46 7.05
N GLN A 43 9.87 1.95 7.82
CA GLN A 43 11.22 2.52 7.88
C GLN A 43 12.00 2.43 6.56
N LEU A 44 11.57 1.57 5.63
CA LEU A 44 12.20 1.44 4.31
C LEU A 44 11.69 2.47 3.28
N LEU A 45 10.58 3.17 3.56
CA LEU A 45 9.97 4.13 2.62
C LEU A 45 10.94 5.23 2.12
N PRO A 46 11.77 5.87 2.96
CA PRO A 46 12.73 6.87 2.47
C PRO A 46 13.72 6.29 1.44
N SER A 47 14.25 5.09 1.72
CA SER A 47 15.18 4.41 0.80
C SER A 47 14.47 3.95 -0.47
N PHE A 48 13.24 3.48 -0.35
CA PHE A 48 12.40 3.12 -1.49
C PHE A 48 12.15 4.32 -2.40
N GLY A 49 11.71 5.46 -1.84
CA GLY A 49 11.48 6.70 -2.60
C GLY A 49 12.73 7.18 -3.32
N TYR A 50 13.87 7.22 -2.61
CA TYR A 50 15.16 7.59 -3.20
C TYR A 50 15.55 6.71 -4.41
N VAL A 51 15.41 5.39 -4.28
CA VAL A 51 15.72 4.46 -5.37
C VAL A 51 14.74 4.63 -6.53
N LEU A 52 13.46 4.86 -6.22
CA LEU A 52 12.41 5.03 -7.21
C LEU A 52 12.64 6.26 -8.08
N GLU A 53 12.93 7.41 -7.49
CA GLU A 53 13.26 8.66 -8.20
C GLU A 53 14.51 8.49 -9.07
N LYS A 54 15.54 7.82 -8.54
CA LYS A 54 16.78 7.57 -9.26
C LYS A 54 16.60 6.65 -10.46
N LYS A 55 15.72 5.65 -10.35
CA LYS A 55 15.49 4.63 -11.40
C LYS A 55 14.48 5.08 -12.45
N ASN A 56 13.52 5.91 -12.07
CA ASN A 56 12.44 6.39 -12.94
C ASN A 56 12.44 7.92 -12.98
N PRO A 57 13.24 8.54 -13.87
CA PRO A 57 13.32 9.99 -13.99
C PRO A 57 11.93 10.63 -14.15
N GLY A 58 11.70 11.72 -13.42
CA GLY A 58 10.41 12.41 -13.38
C GLY A 58 9.41 11.84 -12.36
N THR A 59 9.76 10.75 -11.67
CA THR A 59 9.06 10.32 -10.45
C THR A 59 9.34 11.30 -9.33
N ILE A 60 8.32 11.62 -8.54
CA ILE A 60 8.42 12.48 -7.35
C ILE A 60 7.90 11.67 -6.16
N THR A 61 8.63 11.69 -5.06
CA THR A 61 8.18 11.12 -3.79
C THR A 61 8.20 12.17 -2.69
N ASP A 62 7.26 12.08 -1.76
CA ASP A 62 7.24 12.90 -0.54
C ASP A 62 6.90 12.02 0.67
N LEU A 63 7.56 12.31 1.79
CA LEU A 63 7.43 11.55 3.02
C LEU A 63 7.36 12.52 4.20
N GLN A 64 6.23 12.52 4.88
CA GLN A 64 6.04 13.34 6.07
C GLN A 64 6.04 12.48 7.34
N CYS A 65 6.71 12.99 8.36
CA CYS A 65 6.78 12.41 9.69
C CYS A 65 6.34 13.43 10.74
N ASP A 66 5.88 12.95 11.89
CA ASP A 66 5.60 13.81 13.05
C ASP A 66 6.88 14.29 13.75
N GLU A 67 6.71 15.09 14.80
CA GLU A 67 7.81 15.64 15.62
C GLU A 67 8.68 14.56 16.30
N TYR A 68 8.18 13.32 16.39
CA TYR A 68 8.88 12.18 16.96
C TYR A 68 9.50 11.27 15.89
N GLY A 69 9.44 11.67 14.61
CA GLY A 69 9.96 10.90 13.48
C GLY A 69 9.07 9.71 13.10
N LYS A 70 7.83 9.66 13.57
CA LYS A 70 6.86 8.65 13.18
C LYS A 70 6.24 9.02 11.84
N PHE A 71 6.16 8.04 10.95
CA PHE A 71 5.51 8.15 9.66
C PHE A 71 4.05 8.65 9.77
N LEU A 72 3.70 9.67 8.97
CA LEU A 72 2.36 10.22 8.83
C LEU A 72 1.80 10.01 7.42
N TYR A 73 2.48 10.58 6.41
CA TYR A 73 2.00 10.60 5.03
C TYR A 73 3.11 10.18 4.07
N PHE A 74 2.75 9.42 3.04
CA PHE A 74 3.63 9.10 1.93
C PHE A 74 2.92 9.41 0.63
N PHE A 75 3.63 10.03 -0.29
CA PHE A 75 3.15 10.27 -1.64
C PHE A 75 4.21 9.83 -2.65
N MET A 76 3.76 9.26 -3.77
CA MET A 76 4.59 9.05 -4.93
C MET A 76 3.79 9.29 -6.21
N SER A 77 4.39 9.98 -7.18
CA SER A 77 3.88 10.09 -8.55
C SER A 77 4.89 9.55 -9.53
N ILE A 78 4.44 8.73 -10.47
CA ILE A 78 5.28 8.13 -11.50
C ILE A 78 5.53 9.18 -12.60
N GLY A 79 6.78 9.31 -13.03
CA GLY A 79 7.15 10.21 -14.13
C GLY A 79 6.59 9.77 -15.49
N GLY A 80 6.48 10.73 -16.42
CA GLY A 80 6.28 10.43 -17.84
C GLY A 80 4.85 10.18 -18.32
N PHE A 81 3.84 10.18 -17.44
CA PHE A 81 2.45 9.94 -17.85
C PHE A 81 1.83 11.12 -18.63
N ARG A 82 2.31 12.35 -18.41
CA ARG A 82 1.72 13.58 -18.99
C ARG A 82 1.69 13.63 -20.52
N THR A 83 2.56 12.89 -21.19
CA THR A 83 2.69 12.92 -22.66
C THR A 83 1.79 11.90 -23.35
N PHE A 84 1.43 10.81 -22.67
CA PHE A 84 0.79 9.64 -23.29
C PHE A 84 -0.61 9.33 -22.73
N MET A 85 -0.95 9.88 -21.57
CA MET A 85 -2.25 9.64 -20.93
C MET A 85 -3.29 10.69 -21.34
N CYS A 86 -4.56 10.27 -21.35
CA CYS A 86 -5.70 11.15 -21.44
C CYS A 86 -5.70 12.18 -20.29
N PRO A 87 -6.22 13.40 -20.53
CA PRO A 87 -6.26 14.47 -19.54
C PRO A 87 -7.37 14.28 -18.49
N VAL A 88 -7.65 13.03 -18.10
CA VAL A 88 -8.62 12.66 -17.08
C VAL A 88 -7.92 11.80 -16.05
N ILE A 89 -7.98 12.24 -14.80
CA ILE A 89 -7.41 11.53 -13.65
C ILE A 89 -8.56 11.11 -12.75
N ALA A 90 -8.63 9.83 -12.43
CA ALA A 90 -9.53 9.28 -11.43
C ALA A 90 -8.74 8.99 -10.16
N VAL A 91 -9.25 9.44 -9.02
CA VAL A 91 -8.65 9.20 -7.70
C VAL A 91 -9.64 8.41 -6.87
N ASP A 92 -9.18 7.33 -6.24
CA ASP A 92 -9.97 6.54 -5.31
C ASP A 92 -9.15 6.24 -4.04
N GLY A 93 -9.85 6.04 -2.93
CA GLY A 93 -9.29 5.77 -1.62
C GLY A 93 -9.76 4.42 -1.09
N THR A 94 -8.83 3.57 -0.63
CA THR A 94 -9.18 2.32 0.06
C THR A 94 -8.70 2.34 1.50
N HIS A 95 -9.60 1.98 2.42
CA HIS A 95 -9.24 1.80 3.83
C HIS A 95 -8.36 0.57 4.01
N LEU A 96 -7.18 0.78 4.59
CA LEU A 96 -6.27 -0.29 4.93
C LEU A 96 -6.76 -1.04 6.17
N LYS A 97 -6.81 -2.37 6.06
CA LYS A 97 -7.13 -3.27 7.16
C LYS A 97 -5.82 -3.76 7.77
N GLY A 98 -5.63 -3.56 9.07
CA GLY A 98 -4.46 -4.03 9.77
C GLY A 98 -4.13 -3.19 10.99
N ARG A 99 -2.92 -3.39 11.53
CA ARG A 99 -2.38 -2.64 12.67
C ARG A 99 -2.17 -1.16 12.35
N PHE A 100 -1.78 -0.87 11.11
CA PHE A 100 -1.58 0.48 10.59
C PHE A 100 -2.82 0.85 9.80
N ARG A 101 -3.76 1.49 10.49
CA ARG A 101 -4.97 2.02 9.88
C ARG A 101 -4.62 3.28 9.09
N GLY A 102 -5.32 3.48 7.99
CA GLY A 102 -5.16 4.62 7.11
C GLY A 102 -5.94 4.42 5.82
N ILE A 103 -5.79 5.36 4.91
CA ILE A 103 -6.35 5.32 3.57
C ILE A 103 -5.18 5.30 2.59
N MET A 104 -5.23 4.33 1.68
CA MET A 104 -4.37 4.32 0.51
C MET A 104 -5.11 4.98 -0.63
N PHE A 105 -4.56 6.09 -1.13
CA PHE A 105 -5.06 6.79 -2.30
C PHE A 105 -4.36 6.28 -3.55
N VAL A 106 -5.11 6.08 -4.62
CA VAL A 106 -4.56 5.73 -5.93
C VAL A 106 -5.12 6.69 -6.96
N ALA A 107 -4.23 7.41 -7.63
CA ALA A 107 -4.59 8.18 -8.82
C ALA A 107 -4.27 7.36 -10.06
N THR A 108 -5.23 7.28 -10.97
CA THR A 108 -5.10 6.58 -12.24
C THR A 108 -5.42 7.52 -13.39
N ALA A 109 -4.79 7.29 -14.54
CA ALA A 109 -5.13 7.92 -15.79
C ALA A 109 -5.37 6.85 -16.85
N GLN A 110 -6.14 7.18 -17.88
CA GLN A 110 -6.39 6.28 -18.99
C GLN A 110 -5.43 6.61 -20.14
N ASP A 111 -4.92 5.61 -20.86
CA ASP A 111 -4.14 5.83 -22.08
C ASP A 111 -5.04 5.90 -23.33
N GLY A 112 -4.43 6.18 -24.49
CA GLY A 112 -5.13 6.19 -25.77
C GLY A 112 -5.69 4.83 -26.22
N ASN A 113 -5.36 3.74 -25.51
CA ASN A 113 -5.87 2.38 -25.71
C ASN A 113 -6.90 1.99 -24.64
N GLU A 114 -7.48 2.97 -23.97
CA GLU A 114 -8.50 2.80 -22.94
C GLU A 114 -8.04 2.02 -21.70
N GLN A 115 -6.74 1.81 -21.50
CA GLN A 115 -6.20 1.10 -20.36
C GLN A 115 -5.97 2.05 -19.18
N VAL A 116 -6.34 1.59 -17.98
CA VAL A 116 -6.16 2.34 -16.74
C VAL A 116 -4.77 2.09 -16.18
N TYR A 117 -4.00 3.16 -16.01
CA TYR A 117 -2.66 3.14 -15.47
C TYR A 117 -2.58 3.91 -14.15
N PRO A 118 -2.02 3.31 -13.09
CA PRO A 118 -1.73 4.03 -11.86
C PRO A 118 -0.61 5.05 -12.11
N ILE A 119 -0.87 6.31 -11.78
CA ILE A 119 0.06 7.43 -11.96
C ILE A 119 0.56 7.99 -10.62
N ALA A 120 -0.17 7.78 -9.53
CA ALA A 120 0.29 8.15 -8.20
C ALA A 120 -0.33 7.28 -7.11
N PHE A 121 0.38 7.18 -5.99
CA PHE A 121 -0.06 6.52 -4.77
C PHE A 121 0.13 7.47 -3.59
N GLY A 122 -0.82 7.46 -2.67
CA GLY A 122 -0.78 8.20 -1.41
C GLY A 122 -1.12 7.30 -0.24
N TYR A 123 -0.57 7.61 0.93
CA TYR A 123 -0.99 7.05 2.21
C TYR A 123 -1.29 8.22 3.15
N GLY A 124 -2.45 8.17 3.82
CA GLY A 124 -2.78 9.09 4.89
C GLY A 124 -3.69 8.48 5.95
N ASP A 125 -4.04 9.27 6.96
CA ASP A 125 -4.80 8.81 8.11
C ASP A 125 -6.32 8.78 7.84
N SER A 126 -6.81 9.69 6.99
CA SER A 126 -8.23 9.85 6.64
C SER A 126 -8.41 10.72 5.38
N GLU A 127 -9.62 10.74 4.81
CA GLU A 127 -10.00 11.68 3.74
C GLU A 127 -10.23 13.07 4.36
N ASN A 128 -9.16 13.70 4.83
CA ASN A 128 -9.20 15.04 5.39
C ASN A 128 -8.38 15.99 4.49
N ASN A 129 -8.66 17.30 4.54
CA ASN A 129 -7.93 18.28 3.72
C ASN A 129 -6.41 18.22 3.93
N LEU A 130 -5.95 17.86 5.13
CA LEU A 130 -4.52 17.73 5.45
C LEU A 130 -3.84 16.56 4.74
N SER A 131 -4.58 15.51 4.38
CA SER A 131 -4.07 14.36 3.61
C SER A 131 -4.00 14.64 2.11
N TRP A 132 -4.63 15.73 1.66
CA TRP A 132 -4.68 16.16 0.27
C TRP A 132 -3.76 17.36 -0.03
N GLU A 133 -3.18 17.99 1.00
CA GLU A 133 -2.15 19.04 0.90
C GLU A 133 -0.74 18.45 0.81
#